data_AF-A0A1D7XK19-F1
#
_entry.id   AF-A0A1D7XK19-F1
#
_cell.length_a   1.000
_cell.length_b   1.000
_cell.length_c   1.000
_cell.angle_alpha   90.00
_cell.angle_beta   90.00
_cell.angle_gamma   90.00
#
_symmetry.space_group_name_H-M   'P 1'
#
loop_
_entity.id
_entity.type
_entity.pdbx_description
1 polymer ?
#
loop_
_entity_poly.entity_id
_entity_poly.type
_entity_poly.pdbx_seq_one_letter_code
_entity_poly.pdbx_strand_id
1 'polypeptide(L)'
;MKRLAILSLIALLMTGLVGCGGNNKNQSTESSKTKIEDTAKEKSNKQEKKEKIKTVQIGNTISNDSAEITINKIEFSYDVLPDDTSGFYTHYAAESGKVYINIDVDVKNIQKQDLPCDKIINVEANYNDGYQYKAQPIVEDASTGFTYANITSITPLETKGMRYLISCPQEVEETQNPLVITFNLNGEKYNYTIR
;
A
#
# COMPACT_ATOMS: atom_id res chain seq x y z
N MET A 1 41.83 -21.97 -24.47
CA MET A 1 42.45 -23.14 -23.82
C MET A 1 43.30 -22.60 -22.68
N LYS A 2 43.08 -22.83 -21.38
CA LYS A 2 42.77 -24.07 -20.66
C LYS A 2 41.86 -23.75 -19.46
N ARG A 3 41.00 -24.71 -19.13
CA ARG A 3 40.07 -24.69 -17.99
C ARG A 3 40.83 -25.03 -16.71
N LEU A 4 40.48 -24.41 -15.58
CA LEU A 4 40.69 -25.00 -14.26
C LEU A 4 39.40 -24.82 -13.45
N ALA A 5 38.68 -25.93 -13.34
CA ALA A 5 37.62 -26.16 -12.38
C ALA A 5 38.26 -26.73 -11.10
N ILE A 6 37.83 -26.26 -9.93
CA ILE A 6 38.11 -26.92 -8.66
C ILE A 6 36.76 -27.25 -8.03
N LEU A 7 36.45 -28.55 -8.05
CA LEU A 7 35.43 -29.20 -7.26
C LEU A 7 35.85 -29.21 -5.78
N SER A 8 34.93 -28.89 -4.89
CA SER A 8 34.99 -29.30 -3.48
C SER A 8 33.62 -29.85 -3.08
N LEU A 9 33.65 -30.96 -2.35
CA LEU A 9 32.68 -32.06 -2.35
C LEU A 9 32.35 -32.43 -0.88
N ILE A 10 31.06 -32.65 -0.57
CA ILE A 10 30.49 -33.43 0.56
C ILE A 10 30.55 -32.73 1.96
N ALA A 11 29.49 -32.65 2.76
CA ALA A 11 28.61 -33.74 3.21
C ALA A 11 27.16 -33.38 3.53
N LEU A 12 26.23 -34.26 3.11
CA LEU A 12 24.90 -34.44 3.69
C LEU A 12 25.02 -35.09 5.07
N LEU A 13 24.18 -34.66 6.02
CA LEU A 13 23.77 -35.47 7.16
C LEU A 13 22.26 -35.28 7.37
N MET A 14 21.52 -36.35 7.08
CA MET A 14 20.10 -36.51 7.35
C MET A 14 19.91 -37.53 8.47
N THR A 15 18.77 -37.38 9.14
CA THR A 15 17.97 -38.35 9.91
C THR A 15 18.03 -38.31 11.44
N GLY A 16 16.82 -38.23 11.99
CA GLY A 16 16.42 -38.44 13.38
C GLY A 16 14.89 -38.37 13.49
N LEU A 17 14.22 -39.44 13.08
CA LEU A 17 12.78 -39.73 13.25
C LEU A 17 12.63 -40.76 14.39
N VAL A 18 11.86 -40.46 15.44
CA VAL A 18 11.12 -41.40 16.33
C VAL A 18 10.03 -40.56 17.02
N GLY A 19 8.76 -40.94 17.19
CA GLY A 19 8.01 -42.15 16.91
C GLY A 19 6.67 -42.12 17.68
N CYS A 20 5.64 -42.72 17.06
CA CYS A 20 4.43 -43.40 17.57
C CYS A 20 3.73 -42.97 18.89
N GLY A 21 2.39 -42.98 19.00
CA GLY A 21 1.40 -43.59 18.12
C GLY A 21 -0.02 -43.62 18.73
N GLY A 22 -0.93 -44.33 18.06
CA GLY A 22 -2.25 -44.70 18.57
C GLY A 22 -3.39 -44.66 17.53
N ASN A 23 -3.49 -45.71 16.70
CA ASN A 23 -4.54 -45.99 15.72
C ASN A 23 -5.90 -46.34 16.37
N ASN A 24 -7.05 -45.98 15.75
CA ASN A 24 -7.89 -46.92 14.99
C ASN A 24 -9.10 -46.23 14.31
N LYS A 25 -9.42 -46.70 13.09
CA LYS A 25 -10.51 -46.24 12.21
C LYS A 25 -11.61 -47.32 12.14
N ASN A 26 -12.88 -46.87 12.16
CA ASN A 26 -14.08 -47.38 11.43
C ASN A 26 -14.53 -48.85 11.66
N GLN A 27 -15.79 -49.27 11.62
CA GLN A 27 -17.13 -48.72 11.31
C GLN A 27 -18.11 -49.90 11.46
N SER A 28 -19.36 -49.69 11.94
CA SER A 28 -20.63 -50.31 11.44
C SER A 28 -21.79 -50.32 12.47
N THR A 29 -22.80 -49.50 12.19
CA THR A 29 -24.24 -49.82 12.03
C THR A 29 -25.19 -50.07 13.22
N GLU A 30 -26.21 -49.17 13.26
CA GLU A 30 -27.65 -49.27 13.63
C GLU A 30 -28.19 -49.21 15.08
N SER A 31 -28.87 -48.07 15.31
CA SER A 31 -30.25 -47.88 15.80
C SER A 31 -30.60 -48.07 17.29
N SER A 32 -30.80 -46.96 18.02
CA SER A 32 -32.11 -46.55 18.57
C SER A 32 -32.05 -45.32 19.50
N LYS A 33 -32.65 -44.22 19.03
CA LYS A 33 -33.42 -43.13 19.68
C LYS A 33 -33.26 -42.76 21.19
N THR A 34 -32.85 -41.48 21.38
CA THR A 34 -33.48 -40.39 22.19
C THR A 34 -32.97 -40.03 23.61
N LYS A 35 -32.30 -38.86 23.74
CA LYS A 35 -32.60 -37.66 24.60
C LYS A 35 -31.37 -36.69 24.55
N ILE A 36 -31.44 -35.48 23.95
CA ILE A 36 -31.69 -34.13 24.55
C ILE A 36 -30.79 -33.89 25.79
N GLU A 37 -29.90 -32.91 25.97
CA GLU A 37 -29.53 -31.55 25.47
C GLU A 37 -27.97 -31.50 25.40
N ASP A 38 -27.23 -30.66 24.68
CA ASP A 38 -27.09 -29.20 24.79
C ASP A 38 -26.01 -28.72 23.77
N THR A 39 -25.96 -27.42 23.52
CA THR A 39 -24.85 -26.63 22.93
C THR A 39 -24.89 -26.26 21.44
N ALA A 40 -24.58 -24.98 21.23
CA ALA A 40 -24.13 -24.31 20.00
C ALA A 40 -25.20 -23.61 19.15
N LYS A 41 -25.54 -22.38 19.56
CA LYS A 41 -25.78 -21.28 18.63
C LYS A 41 -25.26 -19.97 19.22
N GLU A 42 -23.94 -19.90 19.38
CA GLU A 42 -23.26 -18.62 19.51
C GLU A 42 -23.19 -17.99 18.11
N LYS A 43 -24.23 -17.20 17.78
CA LYS A 43 -24.13 -16.23 16.69
C LYS A 43 -23.12 -15.18 17.13
N SER A 44 -21.87 -15.32 16.66
CA SER A 44 -20.89 -14.25 16.70
C SER A 44 -21.41 -13.11 15.82
N ASN A 45 -22.17 -12.20 16.45
CA ASN A 45 -22.52 -10.92 15.89
C ASN A 45 -21.27 -10.04 16.00
N LYS A 46 -20.34 -10.22 15.06
CA LYS A 46 -19.21 -9.31 14.89
C LYS A 46 -19.77 -8.01 14.34
N GLN A 47 -20.23 -7.17 15.26
CA GLN A 47 -20.64 -5.81 15.00
C GLN A 47 -19.41 -5.06 14.46
N GLU A 48 -19.34 -4.98 13.14
CA GLU A 48 -18.35 -4.22 12.41
C GLU A 48 -18.53 -2.75 12.83
N LYS A 49 -17.65 -2.29 13.71
CA LYS A 49 -17.54 -0.89 14.06
C LYS A 49 -17.19 -0.17 12.76
N LYS A 50 -18.19 0.41 12.09
CA LYS A 50 -17.97 1.33 10.96
C LYS A 50 -17.06 2.43 11.48
N GLU A 51 -15.77 2.32 11.20
CA GLU A 51 -14.83 3.40 11.43
C GLU A 51 -15.32 4.59 10.62
N LYS A 52 -15.54 5.70 11.31
CA LYS A 52 -15.94 6.95 10.69
C LYS A 52 -14.73 7.47 9.92
N ILE A 53 -14.73 7.25 8.60
CA ILE A 53 -13.68 7.73 7.71
C ILE A 53 -13.68 9.27 7.74
N LYS A 54 -12.51 9.87 7.94
CA LYS A 54 -12.35 11.33 7.99
C LYS A 54 -12.31 11.90 6.57
N THR A 55 -12.83 13.10 6.36
CA THR A 55 -12.71 13.79 5.06
C THR A 55 -11.50 14.72 5.06
N VAL A 56 -10.75 14.75 3.97
CA VAL A 56 -9.63 15.67 3.75
C VAL A 56 -9.99 16.70 2.68
N GLN A 57 -9.37 17.87 2.75
CA GLN A 57 -9.44 18.94 1.77
C GLN A 57 -8.02 19.27 1.30
N ILE A 58 -7.88 19.78 0.08
CA ILE A 58 -6.60 20.32 -0.40
C ILE A 58 -6.14 21.46 0.53
N GLY A 59 -4.85 21.48 0.84
CA GLY A 59 -4.21 22.37 1.81
C GLY A 59 -4.25 21.87 3.25
N ASN A 60 -4.98 20.79 3.54
CA ASN A 60 -4.99 20.22 4.91
C ASN A 60 -3.75 19.36 5.17
N THR A 61 -3.34 19.36 6.43
CA THR A 61 -2.36 18.44 6.98
C THR A 61 -3.05 17.27 7.67
N ILE A 62 -2.68 16.04 7.32
CA ILE A 62 -2.95 14.83 8.10
C ILE A 62 -1.68 14.42 8.84
N SER A 63 -1.79 13.84 10.03
CA SER A 63 -0.62 13.51 10.84
C SER A 63 -0.79 12.25 11.67
N ASN A 64 0.34 11.66 12.04
CA ASN A 64 0.46 10.61 13.04
C ASN A 64 1.74 10.84 13.86
N ASP A 65 2.17 9.86 14.66
CA ASP A 65 3.38 9.96 15.48
C ASP A 65 4.70 9.97 14.68
N SER A 66 4.64 9.81 13.36
CA SER A 66 5.80 9.72 12.47
C SER A 66 5.94 10.92 11.53
N ALA A 67 4.84 11.46 11.02
CA ALA A 67 4.89 12.50 10.01
C ALA A 67 3.71 13.48 10.08
N GLU A 68 3.95 14.69 9.60
CA GLU A 68 2.94 15.66 9.18
C GLU A 68 2.93 15.67 7.64
N ILE A 69 1.77 15.46 7.01
CA ILE A 69 1.61 15.33 5.56
C ILE A 69 0.60 16.37 5.08
N THR A 70 1.05 17.37 4.34
CA THR A 70 0.19 18.40 3.75
C THR A 70 -0.15 18.01 2.33
N ILE A 71 -1.45 17.97 2.00
CA ILE A 71 -1.91 17.63 0.65
C ILE A 71 -2.05 18.89 -0.18
N ASN A 72 -1.10 19.14 -1.07
CA ASN A 72 -0.99 20.38 -1.84
C ASN A 72 -1.90 20.38 -3.06
N LYS A 73 -1.99 19.23 -3.76
CA LYS A 73 -2.74 19.12 -5.01
C LYS A 73 -3.16 17.67 -5.27
N ILE A 74 -4.31 17.51 -5.90
CA ILE A 74 -4.76 16.25 -6.49
C ILE A 74 -5.33 16.57 -7.87
N GLU A 75 -4.73 16.02 -8.92
CA GLU A 75 -5.15 16.28 -10.30
C GLU A 75 -4.92 15.10 -11.23
N PHE A 76 -5.63 15.09 -12.36
CA PHE A 76 -5.29 14.19 -13.46
C PHE A 76 -4.11 14.75 -14.25
N SER A 77 -3.20 13.89 -14.69
CA SER A 77 -2.10 14.28 -15.56
C SER A 77 -1.70 13.17 -16.52
N TYR A 78 -1.39 13.56 -17.76
CA TYR A 78 -0.78 12.70 -18.77
C TYR A 78 0.75 12.78 -18.76
N ASP A 79 1.31 13.78 -18.08
CA ASP A 79 2.75 13.93 -17.89
C ASP A 79 3.03 14.62 -16.56
N VAL A 80 3.52 13.85 -15.59
CA VAL A 80 3.83 14.39 -14.27
C VAL A 80 5.25 14.94 -14.28
N LEU A 81 5.33 16.26 -14.13
CA LEU A 81 6.58 17.01 -14.06
C LEU A 81 6.97 17.26 -12.59
N PRO A 82 8.27 17.35 -12.30
CA PRO A 82 8.75 17.79 -10.99
C PRO A 82 8.51 19.30 -10.78
N ASP A 83 8.70 19.77 -9.56
CA ASP A 83 8.48 21.18 -9.22
C ASP A 83 9.46 22.12 -9.95
N ASP A 84 10.70 21.67 -10.17
CA ASP A 84 11.72 22.41 -10.90
C ASP A 84 12.06 21.72 -12.23
N THR A 85 11.72 22.38 -13.33
CA THR A 85 12.01 21.92 -14.71
C THR A 85 13.07 22.78 -15.40
N SER A 86 13.82 23.61 -14.67
CA SER A 86 14.79 24.57 -15.24
C SER A 86 16.06 23.92 -15.79
N GLY A 87 16.34 22.67 -15.43
CA GLY A 87 17.52 21.91 -15.84
C GLY A 87 17.20 20.54 -16.42
N PHE A 88 18.13 19.60 -16.27
CA PHE A 88 17.85 18.20 -16.56
C PHE A 88 16.90 17.62 -15.51
N TYR A 89 15.84 16.94 -15.95
CA TYR A 89 14.89 16.32 -15.05
C TYR A 89 14.35 15.00 -15.60
N THR A 90 13.86 14.18 -14.68
CA THR A 90 13.03 13.01 -14.93
C THR A 90 11.58 13.39 -14.74
N HIS A 91 10.69 12.71 -15.47
CA HIS A 91 9.25 12.94 -15.44
C HIS A 91 8.52 11.61 -15.69
N TYR A 92 7.21 11.59 -15.45
CA TYR A 92 6.39 10.40 -15.63
C TYR A 92 5.26 10.66 -16.63
N ALA A 93 5.55 10.39 -17.90
CA ALA A 93 4.54 10.34 -18.95
C ALA A 93 3.62 9.11 -18.76
N ALA A 94 2.31 9.31 -18.88
CA ALA A 94 1.35 8.23 -18.86
C ALA A 94 1.49 7.37 -20.12
N GLU A 95 1.34 6.05 -19.97
CA GLU A 95 1.27 5.14 -21.11
C GLU A 95 0.02 5.42 -21.96
N SER A 96 0.02 4.96 -23.21
CA SER A 96 -1.15 5.11 -24.09
C SER A 96 -2.41 4.49 -23.47
N GLY A 97 -3.51 5.26 -23.44
CA GLY A 97 -4.77 4.85 -22.81
C GLY A 97 -4.77 4.90 -21.28
N LYS A 98 -3.74 5.51 -20.68
CA LYS A 98 -3.63 5.74 -19.24
C LYS A 98 -3.64 7.23 -18.91
N VAL A 99 -3.94 7.51 -17.66
CA VAL A 99 -3.81 8.82 -17.01
C VAL A 99 -3.31 8.60 -15.59
N TYR A 100 -2.50 9.51 -15.07
CA TYR A 100 -2.16 9.53 -13.66
C TYR A 100 -3.16 10.36 -12.86
N ILE A 101 -3.56 9.89 -11.68
CA ILE A 101 -3.95 10.79 -10.60
C ILE A 101 -2.65 11.15 -9.87
N ASN A 102 -2.21 12.39 -10.06
CA ASN A 102 -1.05 12.96 -9.39
C ASN A 102 -1.48 13.59 -8.07
N ILE A 103 -0.89 13.11 -6.98
CA ILE A 103 -1.16 13.60 -5.62
C ILE A 103 0.13 14.19 -5.10
N ASP A 104 0.17 15.51 -5.04
CA ASP A 104 1.29 16.30 -4.54
C ASP A 104 1.15 16.51 -3.03
N VAL A 105 2.19 16.14 -2.29
CA VAL A 105 2.26 16.34 -0.84
C VAL A 105 3.62 16.84 -0.38
N ASP A 106 3.61 17.58 0.73
CA ASP A 106 4.80 17.81 1.54
C ASP A 106 4.76 16.91 2.77
N VAL A 107 5.85 16.17 3.00
CA VAL A 107 5.99 15.30 4.17
C VAL A 107 7.09 15.83 5.09
N LYS A 108 6.72 16.14 6.32
CA LYS A 108 7.66 16.49 7.39
C LYS A 108 7.85 15.32 8.34
N ASN A 109 9.11 14.91 8.53
CA ASN A 109 9.47 13.89 9.51
C ASN A 109 9.51 14.51 10.92
N ILE A 110 8.66 14.03 11.82
CA ILE A 110 8.62 14.50 13.22
C ILE A 110 9.26 13.51 14.20
N GLN A 111 9.90 12.46 13.70
CA GLN A 111 10.64 11.47 14.49
C GLN A 111 12.07 11.94 14.76
N LYS A 112 12.80 11.15 15.57
CA LYS A 112 14.23 11.36 15.85
C LYS A 112 15.15 10.56 14.93
N GLN A 113 14.57 9.72 14.07
CA GLN A 113 15.26 8.87 13.12
C GLN A 113 14.80 9.19 11.70
N ASP A 114 15.58 8.75 10.71
CA ASP A 114 15.20 8.87 9.30
C ASP A 114 13.88 8.15 9.02
N LEU A 115 13.02 8.81 8.24
CA LEU A 115 11.73 8.29 7.80
C LEU A 115 11.84 7.80 6.34
N PRO A 116 11.77 6.49 6.07
CA PRO A 116 11.82 5.97 4.71
C PRO A 116 10.63 6.45 3.87
N CYS A 117 10.90 6.99 2.69
CA CYS A 117 9.86 7.59 1.86
C CYS A 117 8.82 6.57 1.37
N ASP A 118 9.20 5.29 1.23
CA ASP A 118 8.31 4.21 0.79
C ASP A 118 7.38 3.65 1.89
N LYS A 119 7.41 4.22 3.11
CA LYS A 119 6.65 3.72 4.28
C LYS A 119 5.76 4.77 4.94
N ILE A 120 5.54 5.92 4.31
CA ILE A 120 4.84 7.05 4.93
C ILE A 120 3.32 6.83 4.94
N ILE A 121 2.70 6.71 3.77
CA ILE A 121 1.26 6.48 3.59
C ILE A 121 0.99 5.52 2.45
N ASN A 122 -0.10 4.77 2.58
CA ASN A 122 -0.68 4.04 1.45
C ASN A 122 -1.83 4.86 0.88
N VAL A 123 -1.84 5.05 -0.44
CA VAL A 123 -2.88 5.81 -1.13
C VAL A 123 -3.52 4.95 -2.21
N GLU A 124 -4.84 4.93 -2.24
CA GLU A 124 -5.62 4.15 -3.19
C GLU A 124 -6.77 4.98 -3.76
N ALA A 125 -7.05 4.83 -5.05
CA ALA A 125 -8.25 5.36 -5.69
C ALA A 125 -9.29 4.24 -5.80
N ASN A 126 -10.53 4.54 -5.46
CA ASN A 126 -11.70 3.70 -5.73
C ASN A 126 -12.57 4.41 -6.76
N TYR A 127 -12.59 3.87 -7.98
CA TYR A 127 -13.40 4.34 -9.09
C TYR A 127 -14.62 3.43 -9.26
N ASN A 128 -15.78 4.04 -9.54
CA ASN A 128 -17.04 3.37 -9.89
C ASN A 128 -17.38 2.17 -8.98
N ASP A 129 -17.28 2.38 -7.67
CA ASP A 129 -17.65 1.42 -6.63
C ASP A 129 -16.97 0.03 -6.73
N GLY A 130 -15.63 0.01 -6.83
CA GLY A 130 -14.86 -1.21 -6.64
C GLY A 130 -13.60 -1.33 -7.49
N TYR A 131 -13.41 -0.49 -8.51
CA TYR A 131 -12.18 -0.50 -9.30
C TYR A 131 -11.08 0.22 -8.53
N GLN A 132 -10.16 -0.56 -7.96
CA GLN A 132 -9.13 -0.06 -7.06
C GLN A 132 -7.78 0.08 -7.78
N TYR A 133 -7.15 1.24 -7.60
CA TYR A 133 -5.83 1.54 -8.12
C TYR A 133 -4.94 2.04 -6.98
N LYS A 134 -3.70 1.56 -6.90
CA LYS A 134 -2.77 1.91 -5.82
C LYS A 134 -1.76 2.92 -6.31
N ALA A 135 -1.39 3.85 -5.44
CA ALA A 135 -0.34 4.81 -5.72
C ALA A 135 1.04 4.18 -5.68
N GLN A 136 1.96 4.75 -6.45
CA GLN A 136 3.40 4.57 -6.31
C GLN A 136 4.02 5.88 -5.82
N PRO A 137 4.77 5.87 -4.71
CA PRO A 137 5.43 7.07 -4.21
C PRO A 137 6.71 7.37 -5.00
N ILE A 138 6.88 8.64 -5.34
CA ILE A 138 8.11 9.22 -5.89
C ILE A 138 8.46 10.48 -5.11
N VAL A 139 9.73 10.87 -5.14
CA VAL A 139 10.25 11.96 -4.29
C VAL A 139 10.80 13.07 -5.18
N GLU A 140 10.47 14.32 -4.87
CA GLU A 140 11.08 15.48 -5.52
C GLU A 140 12.57 15.54 -5.22
N ASP A 141 13.37 15.79 -6.26
CA ASP A 141 14.82 15.86 -6.21
C ASP A 141 15.34 17.03 -7.04
N ALA A 142 16.06 17.95 -6.41
CA ALA A 142 16.53 19.17 -7.05
C ALA A 142 17.55 18.94 -8.19
N SER A 143 18.18 17.76 -8.27
CA SER A 143 19.20 17.48 -9.29
C SER A 143 18.66 16.71 -10.49
N THR A 144 17.63 15.89 -10.27
CA THR A 144 17.11 14.94 -11.25
C THR A 144 15.61 15.09 -11.48
N GLY A 145 14.95 16.06 -10.87
CA GLY A 145 13.50 16.21 -10.87
C GLY A 145 12.84 15.26 -9.88
N PHE A 146 12.95 13.96 -10.13
CA PHE A 146 12.45 12.91 -9.25
C PHE A 146 13.50 11.85 -8.92
N THR A 147 13.34 11.25 -7.74
CA THR A 147 14.04 10.03 -7.34
C THR A 147 13.08 8.99 -6.75
N TYR A 148 13.56 7.77 -6.55
CA TYR A 148 12.75 6.66 -6.05
C TYR A 148 12.59 6.73 -4.53
N ALA A 149 11.36 6.49 -4.06
CA ALA A 149 11.05 6.50 -2.63
C ALA A 149 11.75 5.37 -1.84
N ASN A 150 12.00 4.22 -2.45
CA ASN A 150 12.58 3.03 -1.79
C ASN A 150 14.08 3.15 -1.46
N ILE A 151 14.76 4.17 -1.99
CA ILE A 151 16.18 4.47 -1.69
C ILE A 151 16.35 5.82 -1.01
N THR A 152 15.25 6.49 -0.67
CA THR A 152 15.25 7.84 -0.12
C THR A 152 14.63 7.85 1.26
N SER A 153 15.10 8.75 2.12
CA SER A 153 14.54 8.98 3.45
C SER A 153 14.50 10.48 3.74
N ILE A 154 13.61 10.86 4.65
CA ILE A 154 13.47 12.23 5.16
C ILE A 154 14.17 12.28 6.51
N THR A 155 15.18 13.13 6.66
CA THR A 155 15.92 13.24 7.93
C THR A 155 15.06 13.90 9.02
N PRO A 156 15.38 13.75 10.32
CA PRO A 156 14.59 14.36 11.39
C PRO A 156 14.34 15.85 11.19
N LEU A 157 13.07 16.26 11.31
CA LEU A 157 12.57 17.64 11.15
C LEU A 157 12.67 18.23 9.75
N GLU A 158 13.19 17.49 8.76
CA GLU A 158 13.17 17.89 7.35
C GLU A 158 11.76 17.74 6.77
N THR A 159 11.44 18.60 5.81
CA THR A 159 10.26 18.49 4.95
C THR A 159 10.71 18.17 3.53
N LYS A 160 10.05 17.22 2.89
CA LYS A 160 10.36 16.82 1.52
C LYS A 160 9.09 16.70 0.68
N GLY A 161 9.13 17.27 -0.53
CA GLY A 161 8.08 17.12 -1.53
C GLY A 161 8.05 15.70 -2.08
N MET A 162 6.85 15.16 -2.21
CA MET A 162 6.61 13.82 -2.73
C MET A 162 5.38 13.79 -3.61
N ARG A 163 5.35 12.87 -4.58
CA ARG A 163 4.15 12.56 -5.35
C ARG A 163 3.71 11.13 -5.09
N TYR A 164 2.40 10.93 -5.03
CA TYR A 164 1.76 9.61 -5.04
C TYR A 164 1.03 9.45 -6.36
N LEU A 165 1.62 8.68 -7.28
CA LEU A 165 1.11 8.52 -8.63
C LEU A 165 0.21 7.29 -8.74
N ILE A 166 -1.04 7.48 -9.13
CA ILE A 166 -1.98 6.38 -9.38
C ILE A 166 -2.19 6.26 -10.89
N SER A 167 -1.66 5.20 -11.51
CA SER A 167 -1.90 4.93 -12.93
C SER A 167 -3.28 4.30 -13.13
N CYS A 168 -4.13 4.99 -13.90
CA CYS A 168 -5.50 4.61 -14.17
C CYS A 168 -5.73 4.46 -15.68
N PRO A 169 -6.70 3.65 -16.13
CA PRO A 169 -7.28 3.79 -17.47
C PRO A 169 -7.80 5.22 -17.68
N GLN A 170 -7.68 5.74 -18.91
CA GLN A 170 -8.10 7.10 -19.28
C GLN A 170 -9.59 7.39 -18.96
N GLU A 171 -10.47 6.37 -19.02
CA GLU A 171 -11.88 6.51 -18.64
C GLU A 171 -12.11 7.05 -17.21
N VAL A 172 -11.12 6.89 -16.32
CA VAL A 172 -11.20 7.39 -14.94
C VAL A 172 -11.17 8.92 -14.91
N GLU A 173 -10.58 9.60 -15.90
CA GLU A 173 -10.69 11.05 -16.05
C GLU A 173 -11.94 11.43 -16.85
N GLU A 174 -12.22 10.71 -17.95
CA GLU A 174 -13.19 11.12 -18.97
C GLU A 174 -14.66 10.92 -18.56
N THR A 175 -14.91 10.08 -17.56
CA THR A 175 -16.27 9.79 -17.08
C THR A 175 -16.57 10.49 -15.77
N GLN A 176 -17.86 10.59 -15.45
CA GLN A 176 -18.35 11.19 -14.20
C GLN A 176 -18.70 10.15 -13.13
N ASN A 177 -18.23 8.90 -13.29
CA ASN A 177 -18.45 7.87 -12.28
C ASN A 177 -17.76 8.25 -10.95
N PRO A 178 -18.29 7.82 -9.80
CA PRO A 178 -17.75 8.16 -8.49
C PRO A 178 -16.26 7.83 -8.38
N LEU A 179 -15.49 8.74 -7.78
CA LEU A 179 -14.05 8.59 -7.61
C LEU A 179 -13.62 9.16 -6.26
N VAL A 180 -13.12 8.28 -5.41
CA VAL A 180 -12.66 8.61 -4.06
C VAL A 180 -11.21 8.18 -3.88
N ILE A 181 -10.37 9.10 -3.39
CA ILE A 181 -9.01 8.81 -2.94
C ILE A 181 -9.05 8.51 -1.45
N THR A 182 -8.45 7.40 -1.04
CA THR A 182 -8.28 7.01 0.36
C THR A 182 -6.81 7.06 0.73
N PHE A 183 -6.48 7.87 1.74
CA PHE A 183 -5.18 7.89 2.41
C PHE A 183 -5.28 7.01 3.66
N ASN A 184 -4.42 6.01 3.74
CA ASN A 184 -4.30 5.13 4.90
C ASN A 184 -2.96 5.41 5.60
N LEU A 185 -3.06 6.11 6.72
CA LEU A 185 -1.95 6.47 7.58
C LEU A 185 -1.97 5.54 8.80
N ASN A 186 -1.22 4.43 8.74
CA ASN A 186 -1.12 3.43 9.81
C ASN A 186 -2.47 2.91 10.36
N GLY A 187 -3.43 2.66 9.47
CA GLY A 187 -4.77 2.18 9.80
C GLY A 187 -5.82 3.29 9.89
N GLU A 188 -5.40 4.54 10.08
CA GLU A 188 -6.32 5.66 10.06
C GLU A 188 -6.61 6.09 8.61
N LYS A 189 -7.90 6.03 8.23
CA LYS A 189 -8.36 6.32 6.87
C LYS A 189 -8.91 7.73 6.74
N TYR A 190 -8.48 8.39 5.67
CA TYR A 190 -8.93 9.70 5.26
C TYR A 190 -9.36 9.66 3.79
N ASN A 191 -10.51 10.25 3.46
CA ASN A 191 -11.04 10.28 2.10
C ASN A 191 -11.02 11.69 1.51
N TYR A 192 -10.66 11.77 0.25
CA TYR A 192 -10.90 12.91 -0.63
C TYR A 192 -11.80 12.46 -1.77
N THR A 193 -12.99 13.05 -1.89
CA THR A 193 -13.92 12.74 -2.99
C THR A 193 -13.60 13.67 -4.15
N ILE A 194 -13.16 13.11 -5.28
CA ILE A 194 -12.97 13.88 -6.52
C ILE A 194 -14.35 14.17 -7.12
N ARG A 195 -15.23 13.17 -7.12
CA ARG A 195 -16.64 13.25 -7.56
C ARG A 195 -17.43 12.02 -7.10
#